data_AF-A0A6V7JMU7-F1
#
_entry.id   AF-A0A6V7JMU7-F1
#
_cell.length_a   1.000
_cell.length_b   1.000
_cell.length_c   1.000
_cell.angle_alpha   90.00
_cell.angle_beta   90.00
_cell.angle_gamma   90.00
#
_symmetry.space_group_name_H-M   'P 1'
#
loop_
_entity.id
_entity.type
_entity.pdbx_description
1 polymer ?
#
loop_
_entity_poly.entity_id
_entity_poly.type
_entity_poly.pdbx_seq_one_letter_code
_entity_poly.pdbx_strand_id
1 'polypeptide(L)'
;KYLPVGYHGRASSVVVSGTPIHRPRGQTVPVEGEAPVFGPSRLMDFELEVAFFVGGPPTKLGDTITAENAYDRIFGLVLMNDWS
;
A
#
# COMPACT_ATOMS: atom_id res chain seq x y z
N LYS A 1 -1.21 9.24 20.02
CA LYS A 1 -0.35 8.81 18.89
C LYS A 1 0.75 7.93 19.48
N TYR A 2 0.70 6.61 19.30
CA TYR A 2 1.50 5.66 20.09
C TYR A 2 2.28 4.63 19.25
N LEU A 3 1.89 4.40 18.00
CA LEU A 3 2.56 3.48 17.08
C LEU A 3 2.31 3.90 15.62
N PRO A 4 3.21 3.54 14.68
CA PRO A 4 2.99 3.71 13.25
C PRO A 4 1.98 2.68 12.76
N VAL A 5 0.72 3.07 12.61
CA VAL A 5 -0.35 2.17 12.14
C VAL A 5 -0.10 1.84 10.67
N GLY A 6 -0.19 0.56 10.31
CA GLY A 6 -0.06 0.09 8.93
C GLY A 6 -0.82 -1.22 8.73
N TYR A 7 -0.93 -1.64 7.47
CA TYR A 7 -1.59 -2.86 7.06
C TYR A 7 -0.78 -3.57 5.95
N HIS A 8 -1.07 -4.85 5.70
CA HIS A 8 -0.42 -5.57 4.61
C HIS A 8 -1.11 -5.25 3.27
N GLY A 9 -0.37 -4.61 2.36
CA GLY A 9 -0.83 -4.38 0.98
C GLY A 9 -0.80 -5.62 0.10
N ARG A 10 -1.03 -5.44 -1.21
CA ARG A 10 -1.09 -6.53 -2.20
C ARG A 10 0.11 -6.51 -3.15
N ALA A 11 1.12 -7.34 -2.88
CA ALA A 11 2.34 -7.40 -3.69
C ALA A 11 2.11 -7.78 -5.17
N SER A 12 1.11 -8.63 -5.45
CA SER A 12 0.85 -9.12 -6.82
C SER A 12 0.39 -8.04 -7.81
N SER A 13 -0.03 -6.86 -7.33
CA SER A 13 -0.56 -5.76 -8.14
C SER A 13 0.36 -4.54 -8.18
N VAL A 14 1.57 -4.63 -7.63
CA VAL A 14 2.59 -3.58 -7.79
C VAL A 14 3.10 -3.63 -9.22
N VAL A 15 2.99 -2.51 -9.93
CA VAL A 15 3.38 -2.39 -11.34
C VAL A 15 4.32 -1.22 -11.55
N VAL A 16 5.15 -1.29 -12.60
CA VAL A 16 6.10 -0.23 -12.94
C VAL A 16 5.38 0.99 -13.51
N SER A 17 5.98 2.17 -13.33
CA SER A 17 5.53 3.43 -13.93
C SER A 17 5.21 3.28 -15.42
N GLY A 18 4.11 3.90 -15.86
CA GLY A 18 3.60 3.82 -17.23
C GLY A 18 2.64 2.66 -17.49
N THR A 19 2.50 1.71 -16.55
CA THR A 19 1.50 0.63 -16.68
C THR A 19 0.08 1.20 -16.60
N PRO A 20 -0.79 0.98 -17.60
CA PRO A 20 -2.18 1.44 -17.54
C PRO A 20 -2.96 0.78 -16.40
N ILE A 21 -3.69 1.57 -15.62
CA ILE A 21 -4.55 1.09 -14.53
C ILE A 21 -6.01 1.15 -14.98
N HIS A 22 -6.71 0.02 -14.88
CA HIS A 22 -8.13 -0.04 -15.19
C HIS A 22 -8.97 0.37 -13.98
N ARG A 23 -9.98 1.22 -14.19
CA ARG A 23 -10.93 1.62 -13.15
C ARG A 23 -11.58 0.37 -12.54
N PRO A 24 -11.47 0.14 -11.22
CA PRO A 24 -12.00 -1.07 -10.62
C PRO A 24 -13.53 -1.07 -10.65
N ARG A 25 -14.09 -2.28 -10.66
CA ARG A 25 -15.52 -2.52 -10.42
C ARG A 25 -15.66 -3.19 -9.07
N GLY A 26 -16.65 -2.78 -8.30
CA GLY A 26 -16.86 -3.28 -6.95
C GLY A 26 -18.26 -3.00 -6.44
N GLN A 27 -18.51 -3.41 -5.20
CA GLN A 27 -19.73 -3.08 -4.48
C GLN A 27 -19.56 -1.73 -3.76
N THR A 28 -20.57 -0.88 -3.85
CA THR A 28 -20.61 0.41 -3.14
C THR A 28 -21.99 0.59 -2.51
N VAL A 29 -22.08 1.39 -1.44
CA VAL A 29 -23.34 1.82 -0.82
C VAL A 29 -23.42 3.34 -0.95
N PRO A 30 -24.00 3.87 -2.05
CA PRO A 30 -24.01 5.32 -2.30
C PRO A 30 -24.98 6.09 -1.41
N VAL A 31 -26.04 5.41 -0.93
CA VAL A 31 -27.07 5.95 -0.04
C VAL A 31 -27.03 5.14 1.24
N GLU A 32 -26.84 5.81 2.37
CA GLU A 32 -26.79 5.17 3.68
C GLU A 32 -28.10 4.43 3.97
N GLY A 33 -27.99 3.17 4.40
CA GLY A 33 -29.15 2.31 4.70
C GLY A 33 -29.74 1.56 3.50
N GLU A 34 -29.28 1.81 2.27
CA GLU A 34 -29.69 1.03 1.10
C GLU A 34 -28.80 -0.21 0.86
N ALA A 35 -29.29 -1.13 0.02
CA ALA A 35 -28.52 -2.30 -0.39
C ALA A 35 -27.32 -1.91 -1.29
N PRO A 36 -26.19 -2.63 -1.23
CA PRO A 36 -25.04 -2.34 -2.07
C PRO A 36 -25.34 -2.58 -3.55
N VAL A 37 -24.72 -1.77 -4.41
CA VAL A 37 -24.80 -1.90 -5.87
C VAL A 37 -23.43 -2.25 -6.45
N PHE A 38 -23.41 -3.11 -7.47
CA PHE A 38 -22.20 -3.46 -8.20
C PHE A 38 -22.01 -2.57 -9.44
N GLY A 39 -20.83 -1.97 -9.59
CA GLY A 39 -20.55 -1.06 -10.69
C GLY A 39 -19.09 -0.57 -10.71
N PRO A 40 -18.72 0.30 -11.66
CA PRO A 40 -17.42 0.95 -11.65
C PRO A 40 -17.28 1.89 -10.44
N SER A 41 -16.07 2.02 -9.88
CA SER A 41 -15.77 3.02 -8.84
C SER A 41 -16.09 4.43 -9.34
N ARG A 42 -16.72 5.24 -8.49
CA ARG A 42 -17.07 6.64 -8.77
C ARG A 42 -16.09 7.64 -8.15
N LEU A 43 -15.27 7.19 -7.22
CA LEU A 43 -14.30 7.98 -6.45
C LEU A 43 -12.96 7.23 -6.54
N MET A 44 -12.36 7.23 -7.73
CA MET A 44 -11.02 6.67 -7.90
C MET A 44 -10.02 7.77 -7.61
N ASP A 45 -9.05 7.51 -6.75
CA ASP A 45 -8.11 8.51 -6.25
C ASP A 45 -6.66 8.03 -6.32
N PHE A 46 -5.73 8.97 -6.18
CA PHE A 46 -4.31 8.70 -6.07
C PHE A 46 -3.82 9.07 -4.67
N GLU A 47 -2.85 8.31 -4.16
CA GLU A 47 -2.19 8.61 -2.89
C GLU A 47 -0.70 8.76 -3.14
N LEU A 48 -0.18 9.97 -2.93
CA LEU A 48 1.24 10.24 -3.07
C LEU A 48 2.01 9.63 -1.90
N GLU A 49 2.78 8.59 -2.19
CA GLU A 49 3.58 7.89 -1.20
C GLU A 49 5.06 7.77 -1.61
N VAL A 50 5.87 7.37 -0.63
CA VAL A 50 7.25 6.92 -0.82
C VAL A 50 7.37 5.55 -0.17
N ALA A 51 7.90 4.59 -0.92
CA ALA A 51 8.20 3.26 -0.42
C ALA A 51 9.71 3.03 -0.38
N PHE A 52 10.16 2.08 0.44
CA PHE A 52 11.55 1.64 0.45
C PHE A 52 11.65 0.14 0.25
N PHE A 53 12.75 -0.29 -0.39
CA PHE A 53 13.09 -1.70 -0.46
C PHE A 53 13.87 -2.11 0.79
N VAL A 54 13.44 -3.21 1.41
CA VAL A 54 14.19 -3.83 2.52
C VAL A 54 15.46 -4.45 1.97
N GLY A 55 16.60 -4.12 2.58
CA GLY A 55 17.91 -4.67 2.25
C GLY A 55 18.70 -5.10 3.50
N GLY A 56 20.01 -5.23 3.34
CA GLY A 56 20.91 -5.62 4.42
C GLY A 56 20.85 -7.12 4.76
N PRO A 57 21.39 -7.53 5.91
CA PRO A 57 21.37 -8.92 6.35
C PRO A 57 19.92 -9.44 6.53
N PRO A 58 19.65 -10.74 6.35
CA PRO A 58 18.34 -11.31 6.64
C PRO A 58 18.07 -11.33 8.16
N THR A 59 16.80 -11.24 8.55
CA THR A 59 16.32 -11.54 9.91
C THR A 59 15.70 -12.93 9.94
N LYS A 60 15.74 -13.61 11.09
CA LYS A 60 14.96 -14.82 11.32
C LYS A 60 13.60 -14.45 11.90
N LEU A 61 12.63 -15.35 11.77
CA LEU A 61 11.32 -15.19 12.41
C LEU A 61 11.49 -15.10 13.92
N GLY A 62 10.98 -14.02 14.52
CA GLY A 62 11.11 -13.73 15.96
C GLY A 62 12.23 -12.74 16.29
N ASP A 63 13.13 -12.44 15.37
CA ASP A 63 14.14 -11.39 15.57
C ASP A 63 13.50 -10.00 15.53
N THR A 64 14.07 -9.06 16.30
CA THR A 64 13.67 -7.64 16.30
C THR A 64 14.80 -6.76 15.77
N ILE A 65 14.46 -5.75 14.97
CA ILE A 65 15.36 -4.65 14.59
C ILE A 65 15.03 -3.44 15.44
N THR A 66 16.02 -2.87 16.13
CA THR A 66 15.83 -1.63 16.90
C THR A 66 15.77 -0.42 15.98
N ALA A 67 15.19 0.69 16.44
CA ALA A 67 15.07 1.90 15.64
C ALA A 67 16.44 2.46 15.20
N GLU A 68 17.46 2.34 16.07
CA GLU A 68 18.83 2.78 15.79
C GLU A 68 19.45 2.02 14.61
N ASN A 69 19.09 0.75 14.43
CA ASN A 69 19.62 -0.12 13.38
C ASN A 69 18.71 -0.19 12.14
N ALA A 70 17.61 0.54 12.11
CA ALA A 70 16.63 0.47 11.02
C ALA A 70 17.21 0.95 9.68
N TYR A 71 18.08 1.96 9.71
CA TYR A 71 18.71 2.52 8.50
C TYR A 71 19.56 1.49 7.74
N ASP A 72 20.19 0.55 8.43
CA ASP A 72 20.99 -0.53 7.81
C ASP A 72 20.14 -1.53 7.01
N ARG A 73 18.80 -1.42 7.12
CA ARG A 73 17.83 -2.28 6.43
C ARG A 73 17.12 -1.58 5.28
N ILE A 74 17.46 -0.32 4.98
CA ILE A 74 16.87 0.45 3.89
C ILE A 74 17.84 0.43 2.70
N PHE A 75 17.49 -0.28 1.63
CA PHE A 75 18.31 -0.32 0.41
C PHE A 75 18.20 0.97 -0.41
N GLY A 76 16.99 1.50 -0.55
CA GLY A 76 16.70 2.67 -1.36
C GLY A 76 15.20 2.97 -1.40
N LEU A 77 14.86 4.15 -1.90
CA LEU A 77 13.48 4.67 -1.94
C LEU A 77 12.96 4.77 -3.37
N VAL A 78 11.64 4.72 -3.51
CA VAL A 78 10.90 4.94 -4.77
C VAL A 78 9.67 5.80 -4.50
N LEU A 79 9.21 6.49 -5.55
CA LEU A 79 7.86 7.07 -5.54
C LEU A 79 6.84 5.95 -5.72
N MET A 80 5.73 6.06 -4.99
CA MET A 80 4.60 5.14 -5.09
C MET A 80 3.30 5.94 -5.21
N ASN A 81 2.41 5.46 -6.07
CA ASN A 81 1.02 5.86 -6.08
C ASN A 81 0.19 4.67 -5.63
N ASP A 82 -0.38 4.74 -4.42
CA ASP A 82 -1.32 3.73 -3.93
C ASP A 82 -2.72 4.11 -4.44
N TRP A 83 -3.18 3.45 -5.50
CA TRP A 83 -4.47 3.76 -6.11
C TRP A 83 -5.63 3.27 -5.22
N SER A 84 -6.61 4.14 -4.97
CA SER A 84 -7.82 3.85 -4.20
C SER A 84 -9.12 4.06 -4.97
#